data_AF-A0A3R8QQ34-F1
#
_entry.id   AF-A0A3R8QQ34-F1
#
_cell.length_a   1.000
_cell.length_b   1.000
_cell.length_c   1.000
_cell.angle_alpha   90.00
_cell.angle_beta   90.00
_cell.angle_gamma   90.00
#
_symmetry.space_group_name_H-M   'P 1'
#
loop_
_entity.id
_entity.type
_entity.pdbx_description
1 polymer ?
#
loop_
_entity_poly.entity_id
_entity_poly.type
_entity_poly.pdbx_seq_one_letter_code
_entity_poly.pdbx_strand_id
1 'polypeptide(L)' 'MGTMSVQDLFTDRELNAGINHAGKKYAAGRAAELLAEDPARTAQQLVDLLREEAQTAEAEFEQIRGTD' A
#
# COMPACT_ATOMS: atom_id res chain seq x y z
N MET A 1 -7.38 -30.08 -19.99
CA MET A 1 -7.66 -29.34 -18.74
C MET A 1 -6.40 -28.56 -18.42
N GLY A 2 -6.39 -27.25 -18.71
CA GLY A 2 -5.19 -26.42 -18.56
C GLY A 2 -4.92 -26.13 -17.10
N THR A 3 -3.68 -26.31 -16.68
CA THR A 3 -3.17 -25.90 -15.36
C THR A 3 -3.16 -24.38 -15.30
N MET A 4 -4.02 -23.80 -14.47
CA MET A 4 -3.98 -22.36 -14.13
C MET A 4 -2.60 -22.05 -13.54
N SER A 5 -1.87 -21.11 -14.13
CA SER A 5 -0.59 -20.66 -13.58
C SER A 5 -0.85 -19.83 -12.33
N VAL A 6 0.04 -19.89 -11.34
CA VAL A 6 0.01 -18.97 -10.17
C VAL A 6 0.03 -17.50 -10.62
N GLN A 7 0.61 -17.21 -11.79
CA GLN A 7 0.58 -15.87 -12.40
C GLN A 7 -0.83 -15.45 -12.86
N ASP A 8 -1.68 -16.39 -13.27
CA ASP A 8 -3.06 -16.09 -13.69
C ASP A 8 -3.94 -15.70 -12.49
N LEU A 9 -3.63 -16.20 -11.28
CA LEU A 9 -4.30 -15.84 -10.02
C LEU A 9 -3.97 -14.42 -9.54
N PHE A 10 -2.78 -13.90 -9.85
CA PHE A 10 -2.38 -12.51 -9.54
C PHE A 10 -2.87 -11.50 -10.59
N THR A 11 -3.45 -11.98 -11.69
CA THR A 11 -4.05 -11.14 -12.75
C THR A 11 -5.56 -10.94 -12.54
N ASP A 12 -6.06 -11.26 -11.34
CA ASP A 12 -7.47 -11.22 -11.00
C ASP A 12 -7.88 -9.80 -10.59
N ARG A 13 -8.76 -9.18 -11.38
CA ARG A 13 -9.21 -7.79 -11.19
C ARG A 13 -9.76 -7.57 -9.78
N GLU A 14 -10.37 -8.60 -9.19
CA GLU A 14 -10.91 -8.58 -7.84
C GLU A 14 -9.82 -8.51 -6.76
N LEU A 15 -8.72 -9.25 -6.93
CA LEU A 15 -7.57 -9.19 -6.03
C LEU A 15 -6.93 -7.79 -6.06
N ASN A 16 -6.68 -7.26 -7.25
CA ASN A 16 -6.12 -5.92 -7.41
C ASN A 16 -7.06 -4.84 -6.84
N ALA A 17 -8.37 -4.96 -7.08
CA ALA A 17 -9.37 -4.07 -6.48
C ALA A 17 -9.38 -4.17 -4.94
N GLY A 18 -9.27 -5.38 -4.40
CA GLY A 18 -9.18 -5.65 -2.97
C GLY A 18 -7.95 -5.01 -2.32
N ILE A 19 -6.78 -5.20 -2.91
CA ILE A 19 -5.51 -4.62 -2.44
C ILE A 19 -5.56 -3.08 -2.52
N ASN A 20 -6.05 -2.52 -3.63
CA ASN A 20 -6.20 -1.07 -3.79
C ASN A 20 -7.17 -0.49 -2.74
N HIS A 21 -8.29 -1.16 -2.49
CA HIS A 21 -9.24 -0.74 -1.46
C HIS A 21 -8.64 -0.80 -0.06
N ALA A 22 -7.90 -1.86 0.26
CA ALA A 22 -7.20 -1.98 1.53
C ALA A 22 -6.16 -0.86 1.71
N GLY A 23 -5.34 -0.60 0.68
CA GLY A 23 -4.35 0.49 0.70
C GLY A 23 -4.99 1.86 0.90
N LYS A 24 -6.12 2.15 0.24
CA LYS A 24 -6.85 3.40 0.43
C LYS A 24 -7.43 3.56 1.84
N LYS A 25 -8.01 2.49 2.40
CA LYS A 25 -8.51 2.51 3.78
C LYS A 25 -7.40 2.72 4.80
N TYR A 26 -6.27 2.04 4.61
CA TYR A 26 -5.09 2.21 5.43
C TYR A 26 -4.60 3.66 5.38
N ALA A 27 -4.39 4.20 4.18
CA ALA A 27 -3.94 5.58 3.99
C ALA A 27 -4.90 6.61 4.64
N ALA A 28 -6.21 6.39 4.54
CA ALA A 28 -7.19 7.26 5.18
C ALA A 28 -7.12 7.21 6.72
N GLY A 29 -6.96 6.02 7.30
CA GLY A 29 -6.77 5.85 8.75
C GLY A 29 -5.47 6.50 9.22
N ARG A 30 -4.37 6.22 8.53
CA ARG A 30 -3.06 6.78 8.85
C ARG A 30 -3.01 8.30 8.70
N ALA A 31 -3.67 8.86 7.69
CA ALA A 31 -3.84 10.31 7.55
C ALA A 31 -4.58 10.93 8.74
N ALA A 32 -5.61 10.25 9.26
CA ALA A 32 -6.38 10.72 10.41
C ALA A 32 -5.53 10.70 11.70
N GLU A 33 -4.71 9.67 11.90
CA GLU A 33 -3.75 9.59 13.00
C GLU A 33 -2.70 10.71 12.92
N LEU A 34 -2.09 10.89 11.74
CA LEU A 34 -1.12 11.95 11.51
C LEU A 34 -1.73 13.34 11.73
N LEU A 35 -2.98 13.57 11.31
CA LEU A 35 -3.65 14.84 11.56
C LEU A 35 -4.02 15.03 13.05
N ALA A 36 -4.31 13.96 13.77
CA ALA A 36 -4.55 14.02 15.21
C ALA A 36 -3.27 14.32 16.01
N GLU A 37 -2.11 13.84 15.56
CA GLU A 37 -0.80 14.16 16.14
C GLU A 37 -0.43 15.64 15.96
N ASP A 38 -0.69 16.20 14.77
CA ASP A 38 -0.43 17.61 14.46
C ASP A 38 -1.53 18.17 13.54
N PRO A 39 -2.55 18.85 14.12
CA PRO A 39 -3.66 19.42 13.35
C PRO A 39 -3.27 20.55 12.39
N ALA A 40 -2.05 21.09 12.48
CA ALA A 40 -1.56 22.11 11.56
C ALA A 40 -1.01 21.52 10.25
N ARG A 41 -0.86 20.19 10.16
CA ARG A 41 -0.42 19.51 8.93
C ARG A 41 -1.36 19.81 7.78
N THR A 42 -0.77 20.25 6.67
CA THR A 42 -1.48 20.41 5.40
C THR A 42 -1.74 19.05 4.75
N ALA A 43 -2.72 18.99 3.85
CA ALA A 43 -2.97 17.79 3.06
C ALA A 43 -1.73 17.32 2.28
N GLN A 44 -0.90 18.25 1.79
CA GLN A 44 0.33 17.92 1.08
C GLN A 44 1.33 17.20 1.99
N GLN A 45 1.56 17.71 3.21
CA GLN A 45 2.45 17.07 4.18
C GLN A 45 1.97 15.67 4.57
N LEU A 46 0.66 15.47 4.71
CA LEU A 46 0.08 14.15 4.98
C LEU A 46 0.34 13.18 3.80
N VAL A 47 0.15 13.65 2.56
CA VAL A 47 0.42 12.84 1.37
C VAL A 47 1.90 12.48 1.25
N ASP A 48 2.80 13.41 1.56
CA ASP A 48 4.24 13.17 1.49
C ASP A 48 4.67 12.12 2.53
N LEU A 49 4.20 12.21 3.78
CA LEU A 49 4.46 11.21 4.82
C LEU A 49 3.93 9.82 4.45
N LEU A 50 2.72 9.74 3.91
CA LEU A 50 2.15 8.47 3.46
C LEU A 50 2.92 7.87 2.27
N ARG A 51 3.49 8.72 1.40
CA ARG A 51 4.34 8.27 0.30
C ARG A 51 5.66 7.72 0.81
N GLU A 52 6.31 8.40 1.76
CA GLU A 52 7.55 7.92 2.39
C GLU A 52 7.33 6.56 3.07
N GLU A 53 6.21 6.40 3.77
CA GLU A 53 5.83 5.13 4.41
C GLU A 53 5.63 4.02 3.37
N ALA A 54 4.92 4.31 2.26
CA ALA A 54 4.72 3.37 1.17
C ALA A 54 6.04 2.96 0.50
N GLN A 55 6.96 3.90 0.28
CA GLN A 55 8.29 3.63 -0.28
C GLN A 55 9.13 2.76 0.65
N THR A 56 9.02 2.98 1.96
CA THR A 56 9.72 2.16 2.97
C THR A 56 9.19 0.72 2.93
N ALA A 57 7.86 0.55 2.91
CA ALA A 57 7.24 -0.77 2.80
C ALA A 57 7.60 -1.48 1.48
N GLU A 58 7.68 -0.75 0.36
CA GLU A 58 8.14 -1.28 -0.93
C GLU A 58 9.60 -1.75 -0.84
N ALA A 59 10.48 -0.94 -0.25
CA ALA A 59 11.88 -1.30 -0.07
C ALA A 59 12.06 -2.54 0.82
N GLU A 60 11.31 -2.64 1.92
CA GLU A 60 11.30 -3.82 2.80
C GLU A 60 10.82 -5.08 2.06
N PHE A 61 9.76 -4.94 1.24
CA PHE A 61 9.26 -6.04 0.43
C PHE A 61 10.29 -6.52 -0.60
N GLU A 62 10.93 -5.60 -1.31
CA GLU A 62 11.95 -5.94 -2.31
C GLU A 62 13.20 -6.56 -1.66
N GLN A 63 13.58 -6.14 -0.45
CA GLN A 63 14.67 -6.79 0.29
C GLN A 63 14.34 -8.26 0.63
N ILE A 64 13.13 -8.54 1.10
CA ILE A 64 12.70 -9.92 1.38
C ILE A 64 12.73 -10.75 0.09
N ARG A 65 12.28 -10.19 -1.04
CA ARG A 65 12.25 -10.86 -2.34
C ARG A 65 13.64 -11.13 -2.94
N GLY A 66 14.60 -10.23 -2.70
CA GLY A 66 15.99 -10.40 -3.18
C GLY A 66 16.83 -11.36 -2.33
N THR A 67 16.26 -11.91 -1.26
CA THR A 67 16.93 -12.86 -0.33
C THR A 67 16.49 -14.32 -0.56
N ASP A 68 15.64 -14.58 -1.56
CA ASP A 68 15.31 -15.92 -2.11
C ASP A 68 16.23 -16.30 -3.28
#